data_AF-A0A445KKC8-F1
#
_entry.id   AF-A0A445KKC8-F1
#
_cell.length_a   1.000
_cell.length_b   1.000
_cell.length_c   1.000
_cell.angle_alpha   90.00
_cell.angle_beta   90.00
_cell.angle_gamma   90.00
#
_symmetry.space_group_name_H-M   'P 1'
#
loop_
_entity.id
_entity.type
_entity.pdbx_description
1 polymer ?
#
loop_
_entity_poly.entity_id
_entity_poly.type
_entity_poly.pdbx_seq_one_letter_code
_entity_poly.pdbx_strand_id
1 'polypeptide(L)'
;MKEESMVKVKEEIDYKSLCRRLDRELDKLTMEYERQQKVFEDDIERLTTEAQHCILEAQQNYSDSLEKERLKYQKDYKESIKRLEEKAFVPAEEVVILKKILQRETLLRNAAEGEINHLKNQMAELKMLEASRESDILKLRKMLEDEAHQKEKFKGEIARLQSQLLQLGFEVGKTKQQQQASGNGEKASVAKLFEQGGLQKILSLLEAEATDARINAVKIVANLSSEETNQKKIVEAGGLTSLLTLLKNSQDETTQRVAASAIANLAMNETNQDLIVAQGGINILSMTAANAEDPQTLRMVAGAIANLCGNDKLQIKLRGEDGIKALLGMVRCRHPDVHIQIARGIANFAKCESKASTQGTQVGRSLLIEDGVLPWIVQNANNEVSLVRRHIELALCHLAQHEANARDMISGGAILELVRISRDCSREDIRILARRTLISSPAFQAEIKRLKIDY
;
A
#
# COMPACT_ATOMS: atom_id res chain seq x y z
N MET A 1 -43.07 -16.74 43.34
CA MET A 1 -41.66 -16.62 43.81
C MET A 1 -40.80 -17.87 43.60
N LYS A 2 -41.29 -19.11 43.81
CA LYS A 2 -40.45 -20.32 43.58
C LYS A 2 -40.21 -20.64 42.08
N GLU A 3 -41.16 -20.40 41.19
CA GLU A 3 -40.99 -20.70 39.75
C GLU A 3 -40.05 -19.72 39.02
N GLU A 4 -40.15 -18.40 39.24
CA GLU A 4 -39.24 -17.42 38.66
C GLU A 4 -37.78 -17.60 39.10
N SER A 5 -37.58 -18.06 40.34
CA SER A 5 -36.25 -18.42 40.86
C SER A 5 -35.67 -19.62 40.12
N MET A 6 -36.51 -20.60 39.76
CA MET A 6 -36.07 -21.82 39.08
C MET A 6 -35.75 -21.57 37.60
N VAL A 7 -36.48 -20.66 36.94
CA VAL A 7 -36.22 -20.24 35.55
C VAL A 7 -34.91 -19.46 35.46
N LYS A 8 -34.66 -18.50 36.36
CA LYS A 8 -33.40 -17.73 36.38
C LYS A 8 -32.17 -18.60 36.63
N VAL A 9 -32.27 -19.58 37.54
CA VAL A 9 -31.18 -20.55 37.78
C VAL A 9 -30.93 -21.42 36.55
N LYS A 10 -31.98 -21.80 35.81
CA LYS A 10 -31.86 -22.58 34.58
C LYS A 10 -31.21 -21.78 33.45
N GLU A 11 -31.60 -20.51 33.28
CA GLU A 11 -30.98 -19.58 32.32
C GLU A 11 -29.50 -19.32 32.64
N GLU A 12 -29.13 -19.21 33.92
CA GLU A 12 -27.74 -19.00 34.34
C GLU A 12 -26.87 -20.25 34.11
N ILE A 13 -27.44 -21.45 34.30
CA ILE A 13 -26.80 -22.73 33.97
C ILE A 13 -26.61 -22.86 32.46
N ASP A 14 -27.60 -22.48 31.66
CA ASP A 14 -27.54 -22.51 30.20
C ASP A 14 -26.52 -21.50 29.64
N TYR A 15 -26.41 -20.31 30.24
CA TYR A 15 -25.40 -19.32 29.86
C TYR A 15 -23.98 -19.79 30.21
N LYS A 16 -23.75 -20.36 31.40
CA LYS A 16 -22.46 -20.96 31.76
C LYS A 16 -22.10 -22.14 30.86
N SER A 17 -23.09 -22.93 30.45
CA SER A 17 -22.90 -24.02 29.48
C SER A 17 -22.52 -23.48 28.10
N LEU A 18 -23.15 -22.39 27.65
CA LEU A 18 -22.86 -21.71 26.40
C LEU A 18 -21.44 -21.10 26.38
N CYS A 19 -21.03 -20.37 27.43
CA CYS A 19 -19.67 -19.84 27.54
C CYS A 19 -18.63 -20.96 27.49
N ARG A 20 -18.83 -22.06 28.23
CA ARG A 20 -17.92 -23.22 28.17
C ARG A 20 -17.86 -23.87 26.79
N ARG A 21 -18.91 -23.76 25.95
CA ARG A 21 -18.85 -24.23 24.56
C ARG A 21 -18.06 -23.25 23.69
N LEU A 22 -18.30 -21.96 23.83
CA LEU A 22 -17.57 -20.91 23.11
C LEU A 22 -16.08 -20.93 23.45
N ASP A 23 -15.69 -21.09 24.72
CA ASP A 23 -14.30 -21.22 25.13
C ASP A 23 -13.65 -22.45 24.47
N ARG A 24 -14.35 -23.59 24.46
CA ARG A 24 -13.87 -24.80 23.77
C ARG A 24 -13.78 -24.63 22.25
N GLU A 25 -14.61 -23.81 21.63
CA GLU A 25 -14.49 -23.49 20.20
C GLU A 25 -13.34 -22.52 19.94
N LEU A 26 -13.14 -21.53 20.80
CA LEU A 26 -12.02 -20.59 20.72
C LEU A 26 -10.68 -21.31 20.90
N ASP A 27 -10.58 -22.23 21.85
CA ASP A 27 -9.39 -23.07 22.06
C ASP A 27 -9.09 -23.91 20.81
N LYS A 28 -10.13 -24.51 20.20
CA LYS A 28 -9.97 -25.27 18.94
C LYS A 28 -9.50 -24.39 17.78
N LEU A 29 -10.08 -23.21 17.63
CA LEU A 29 -9.69 -22.23 16.60
C LEU A 29 -8.25 -21.75 16.81
N THR A 30 -7.86 -21.52 18.07
CA THR A 30 -6.50 -21.10 18.44
C THR A 30 -5.50 -22.21 18.12
N MET A 31 -5.80 -23.46 18.51
CA MET A 31 -4.95 -24.61 18.19
C MET A 31 -4.82 -24.84 16.69
N GLU A 32 -5.89 -24.68 15.90
CA GLU A 32 -5.82 -24.83 14.44
C GLU A 32 -5.03 -23.68 13.80
N TYR A 33 -5.15 -22.46 14.31
CA TYR A 33 -4.34 -21.32 13.86
C TYR A 33 -2.85 -21.55 14.14
N GLU A 34 -2.48 -21.97 15.36
CA GLU A 34 -1.10 -22.28 15.72
C GLU A 34 -0.54 -23.44 14.88
N ARG A 35 -1.36 -24.46 14.59
CA ARG A 35 -0.98 -25.57 13.71
C ARG A 35 -0.71 -25.08 12.29
N GLN A 36 -1.56 -24.21 11.75
CA GLN A 36 -1.36 -23.64 10.41
C GLN A 36 -0.13 -22.75 10.36
N GLN A 37 0.09 -21.92 11.38
CA GLN A 37 1.27 -21.06 11.46
C GLN A 37 2.56 -21.89 11.48
N LYS A 38 2.59 -22.99 12.24
CA LYS A 38 3.73 -23.90 12.27
C LYS A 38 4.01 -24.55 10.91
N VAL A 39 2.97 -24.98 10.20
CA VAL A 39 3.12 -25.54 8.84
C VAL A 39 3.70 -24.50 7.88
N PHE A 40 3.27 -23.24 7.98
CA PHE A 40 3.84 -22.16 7.18
C PHE A 40 5.32 -21.88 7.52
N GLU A 41 5.69 -21.90 8.80
CA GLU A 41 7.09 -21.75 9.23
C GLU A 41 7.96 -22.90 8.68
N ASP A 42 7.51 -24.15 8.80
CA ASP A 42 8.21 -25.32 8.26
C ASP A 42 8.37 -25.23 6.72
N ASP A 43 7.35 -24.75 6.01
CA ASP A 43 7.39 -24.55 4.55
C ASP A 43 8.38 -23.45 4.14
N ILE A 44 8.47 -22.35 4.91
CA ILE A 44 9.44 -21.27 4.68
C ILE A 44 10.86 -21.79 4.88
N GLU A 45 11.11 -22.58 5.93
CA GLU A 45 12.43 -23.15 6.21
C GLU A 45 12.86 -24.13 5.11
N ARG A 46 11.94 -24.98 4.65
CA ARG A 46 12.18 -25.88 3.50
C ARG A 46 12.53 -25.11 2.23
N LEU A 47 11.69 -24.14 1.84
CA LEU A 47 11.90 -23.34 0.63
C LEU A 47 13.21 -22.55 0.69
N THR A 48 13.58 -22.05 1.87
CA THR A 48 14.85 -21.36 2.09
C THR A 48 16.05 -22.29 1.87
N THR A 49 15.96 -23.53 2.38
CA THR A 49 17.00 -24.55 2.21
C THR A 49 17.14 -24.97 0.74
N GLU A 50 16.02 -25.18 0.04
CA GLU A 50 16.01 -25.50 -1.39
C GLU A 50 16.62 -24.38 -2.23
N ALA A 51 16.28 -23.11 -1.94
CA ALA A 51 16.85 -21.96 -2.62
C ALA A 51 18.37 -21.86 -2.39
N GLN A 52 18.86 -22.07 -1.16
CA GLN A 52 20.29 -22.07 -0.85
C GLN A 52 21.03 -23.18 -1.60
N HIS A 53 20.44 -24.38 -1.67
CA HIS A 53 21.02 -25.48 -2.44
C HIS A 53 21.14 -25.14 -3.94
N CYS A 54 20.07 -24.61 -4.54
CA CYS A 54 20.10 -24.21 -5.96
C CYS A 54 21.14 -23.12 -6.24
N ILE A 55 21.33 -22.16 -5.34
CA ILE A 55 22.35 -21.12 -5.48
C ILE A 55 23.75 -21.74 -5.43
N LEU A 56 24.01 -22.63 -4.47
CA LEU A 56 25.31 -23.31 -4.35
C LEU A 56 25.63 -24.15 -5.59
N GLU A 57 24.65 -24.90 -6.09
CA GLU A 57 24.80 -25.71 -7.29
C GLU A 57 25.08 -24.84 -8.54
N ALA A 58 24.37 -23.71 -8.69
CA ALA A 58 24.61 -22.77 -9.77
C ALA A 58 26.01 -22.13 -9.70
N GLN A 59 26.47 -21.75 -8.50
CA GLN A 59 27.81 -21.21 -8.27
C GLN A 59 28.90 -22.22 -8.61
N GLN A 60 28.72 -23.48 -8.20
CA GLN A 60 29.67 -24.55 -8.49
C GLN A 60 29.73 -24.85 -10.00
N ASN A 61 28.58 -24.96 -10.66
CA ASN A 61 28.51 -25.17 -12.11
C ASN A 61 29.18 -24.03 -12.90
N TYR A 62 29.00 -22.78 -12.45
CA TYR A 62 29.66 -21.64 -13.07
C TYR A 62 31.18 -21.70 -12.88
N SER A 63 31.64 -22.03 -11.66
CA SER A 63 33.07 -22.20 -11.36
C SER A 63 33.72 -23.27 -12.24
N ASP A 64 33.09 -24.44 -12.35
CA ASP A 64 33.59 -25.56 -13.15
C ASP A 64 33.65 -25.23 -14.64
N SER A 65 32.65 -24.50 -15.16
CA SER A 65 32.63 -24.04 -16.55
C SER A 65 33.80 -23.08 -16.83
N LEU A 66 34.02 -22.14 -15.92
CA LEU A 66 35.07 -21.12 -16.06
C LEU A 66 36.47 -21.75 -15.98
N GLU A 67 36.66 -22.77 -15.14
CA GLU A 67 37.91 -23.52 -15.06
C GLU A 67 38.18 -24.36 -16.33
N LYS A 68 37.15 -25.01 -16.89
CA LYS A 68 37.26 -25.72 -18.19
C LYS A 68 37.67 -24.79 -19.31
N GLU A 69 37.08 -23.60 -19.37
CA GLU A 69 37.40 -22.60 -20.39
C GLU A 69 38.83 -22.07 -20.24
N ARG A 70 39.27 -21.80 -18.99
CA ARG A 70 40.66 -21.42 -18.68
C ARG A 70 41.67 -22.47 -19.16
N LEU A 71 41.41 -23.75 -18.88
CA LEU A 71 42.26 -24.87 -19.30
C LEU A 71 42.34 -24.99 -20.83
N LYS A 72 41.21 -24.76 -21.52
CA LYS A 72 41.16 -24.74 -22.99
C LYS A 72 42.05 -23.64 -23.56
N TYR A 73 41.88 -22.39 -23.11
CA TYR A 73 42.72 -21.27 -23.56
C TYR A 73 44.20 -21.50 -23.29
N GLN A 74 44.54 -22.07 -22.13
CA GLN A 74 45.93 -22.37 -21.78
C GLN A 74 46.55 -23.40 -22.74
N LYS A 75 45.77 -24.42 -23.15
CA LYS A 75 46.20 -25.43 -24.11
C LYS A 75 46.40 -24.82 -25.49
N ASP A 76 45.42 -24.06 -25.97
CA ASP A 76 45.46 -23.41 -27.29
C ASP A 76 46.64 -22.42 -27.39
N TYR A 77 46.93 -21.71 -26.30
CA TYR A 77 48.08 -20.81 -26.21
C TYR A 77 49.42 -21.56 -26.27
N LYS A 78 49.56 -22.67 -25.52
CA LYS A 78 50.77 -23.51 -25.57
C LYS A 78 51.00 -24.12 -26.95
N GLU A 79 49.93 -24.56 -27.61
CA GLU A 79 50.02 -25.13 -28.96
C GLU A 79 50.40 -24.07 -30.00
N SER A 80 49.88 -22.84 -29.84
CA SER A 80 50.25 -21.71 -30.69
C SER A 80 51.73 -21.32 -30.54
N ILE A 81 52.26 -21.33 -29.32
CA ILE A 81 53.70 -21.12 -29.07
C ILE A 81 54.54 -22.21 -29.75
N LYS A 82 54.17 -23.47 -29.58
CA LYS A 82 54.90 -24.61 -30.18
C LYS A 82 54.95 -24.50 -31.72
N ARG A 83 53.82 -24.13 -32.35
CA ARG A 83 53.77 -23.90 -33.82
C ARG A 83 54.63 -22.73 -34.28
N LEU A 84 54.83 -21.71 -33.44
CA LEU A 84 55.72 -20.58 -33.74
C LEU A 84 57.20 -20.98 -33.58
N GLU A 85 57.52 -21.81 -32.59
CA GLU A 85 58.87 -22.34 -32.37
C GLU A 85 59.31 -23.34 -33.46
N GLU A 86 58.39 -24.18 -33.95
CA GLU A 86 58.66 -25.16 -35.02
C GLU A 86 58.88 -24.52 -36.40
N LYS A 87 58.46 -23.25 -36.61
CA LYS A 87 58.62 -22.50 -37.86
C LYS A 87 59.94 -21.73 -37.97
N ALA A 88 60.94 -22.03 -37.15
CA ALA A 88 62.21 -21.31 -37.11
C ALA A 88 63.13 -21.58 -38.34
N PHE A 89 62.77 -21.00 -39.48
CA PHE A 89 63.67 -20.28 -40.39
C PHE A 89 62.83 -19.23 -41.11
N VAL A 90 62.87 -17.99 -40.62
CA VAL A 90 61.91 -16.95 -41.04
C VAL A 90 62.65 -15.81 -41.75
N PRO A 91 62.37 -15.55 -43.04
CA PRO A 91 62.95 -14.41 -43.76
C PRO A 91 62.50 -13.07 -43.14
N ALA A 92 63.34 -12.04 -43.28
CA ALA A 92 63.21 -10.77 -42.57
C ALA A 92 61.84 -10.06 -42.70
N GLU A 93 61.11 -10.29 -43.79
CA GLU A 93 59.79 -9.70 -44.04
C GLU A 93 58.68 -10.30 -43.16
N GLU A 94 58.73 -11.61 -42.86
CA GLU A 94 57.76 -12.26 -41.95
C GLU A 94 58.00 -11.86 -40.49
N VAL A 95 59.25 -11.56 -40.11
CA VAL A 95 59.59 -11.03 -38.76
C VAL A 95 58.94 -9.66 -38.52
N VAL A 96 58.85 -8.82 -39.56
CA VAL A 96 58.18 -7.51 -39.47
C VAL A 96 56.68 -7.68 -39.26
N ILE A 97 56.06 -8.64 -39.96
CA ILE A 97 54.63 -8.95 -39.80
C ILE A 97 54.35 -9.49 -38.40
N LEU A 98 55.16 -10.44 -37.92
CA LEU A 98 55.01 -11.02 -36.58
C LEU A 98 55.22 -9.97 -35.47
N LYS A 99 56.15 -9.02 -35.63
CA LYS A 99 56.30 -7.88 -34.70
C LYS A 99 55.05 -6.99 -34.64
N LYS A 100 54.40 -6.72 -35.77
CA LYS A 100 53.15 -5.95 -35.80
C LYS A 100 51.99 -6.70 -35.13
N ILE A 101 51.87 -8.00 -35.35
CA ILE A 101 50.84 -8.83 -34.70
C ILE A 101 51.10 -8.89 -33.19
N LEU A 102 52.35 -9.09 -32.77
CA LEU A 102 52.71 -9.10 -31.35
C LEU A 102 52.42 -7.76 -30.67
N GLN A 103 52.68 -6.62 -31.33
CA GLN A 103 52.33 -5.31 -30.79
C GLN A 103 50.81 -5.14 -30.64
N ARG A 104 50.04 -5.55 -31.64
CA ARG A 104 48.57 -5.49 -31.58
C ARG A 104 48.02 -6.34 -30.44
N GLU A 105 48.50 -7.57 -30.30
CA GLU A 105 48.08 -8.45 -29.21
C GLU A 105 48.51 -7.95 -27.83
N THR A 106 49.70 -7.34 -27.73
CA THR A 106 50.14 -6.71 -26.49
C THR A 106 49.20 -5.57 -26.07
N LEU A 107 48.74 -4.76 -27.03
CA LEU A 107 47.78 -3.68 -26.77
C LEU A 107 46.41 -4.22 -26.35
N LEU A 108 45.91 -5.25 -27.03
CA LEU A 108 44.63 -5.88 -26.68
C LEU A 108 44.68 -6.53 -25.30
N ARG A 109 45.78 -7.20 -24.96
CA ARG A 109 45.99 -7.78 -23.63
C ARG A 109 46.02 -6.71 -22.54
N ASN A 110 46.70 -5.60 -22.76
CA ASN A 110 46.72 -4.49 -21.79
C ASN A 110 45.33 -3.87 -21.60
N ALA A 111 44.52 -3.76 -22.66
CA ALA A 111 43.15 -3.29 -22.57
C ALA A 111 42.27 -4.26 -21.77
N ALA A 112 42.38 -5.57 -22.05
CA ALA A 112 41.65 -6.62 -21.33
C ALA A 112 42.07 -6.70 -19.84
N GLU A 113 43.36 -6.55 -19.53
CA GLU A 113 43.83 -6.46 -18.14
C GLU A 113 43.28 -5.20 -17.42
N GLY A 114 43.12 -4.09 -18.16
CA GLY A 114 42.44 -2.89 -17.67
C GLY A 114 40.97 -3.14 -17.32
N GLU A 115 40.21 -3.79 -18.20
CA GLU A 115 38.80 -4.15 -17.95
C GLU A 115 38.65 -5.13 -16.78
N ILE A 116 39.53 -6.14 -16.68
CA ILE A 116 39.53 -7.08 -15.56
C ILE A 116 39.78 -6.35 -14.24
N ASN A 117 40.69 -5.39 -14.21
CA ASN A 117 40.96 -4.59 -13.01
C ASN A 117 39.77 -3.68 -12.66
N HIS A 118 39.09 -3.11 -13.66
CA HIS A 118 37.88 -2.32 -13.45
C HIS A 118 36.74 -3.16 -12.85
N LEU A 119 36.49 -4.35 -13.42
CA LEU A 119 35.47 -5.28 -12.93
C LEU A 119 35.79 -5.79 -11.51
N LYS A 120 37.06 -6.06 -11.21
CA LYS A 120 37.50 -6.42 -9.85
C LYS A 120 37.21 -5.32 -8.84
N ASN A 121 37.42 -4.05 -9.21
CA ASN A 121 37.11 -2.91 -8.33
C ASN A 121 35.60 -2.78 -8.10
N GLN A 122 34.78 -2.89 -9.16
CA GLN A 122 33.32 -2.88 -9.04
C GLN A 122 32.79 -4.03 -8.17
N MET A 123 33.36 -5.23 -8.30
CA MET A 123 33.03 -6.36 -7.44
C MET A 123 33.38 -6.10 -5.97
N ALA A 124 34.50 -5.44 -5.68
CA ALA A 124 34.89 -5.09 -4.32
C ALA A 124 33.90 -4.07 -3.70
N GLU A 125 33.47 -3.07 -4.47
CA GLU A 125 32.46 -2.10 -4.04
C GLU A 125 31.11 -2.77 -3.75
N LEU A 126 30.67 -3.67 -4.63
CA LEU A 126 29.43 -4.43 -4.42
C LEU A 126 29.48 -5.30 -3.17
N LYS A 127 30.61 -5.97 -2.89
CA LYS A 127 30.79 -6.73 -1.65
C LYS A 127 30.73 -5.87 -0.40
N MET A 128 31.28 -4.66 -0.44
CA MET A 128 31.19 -3.72 0.68
C MET A 128 29.75 -3.24 0.90
N LEU A 129 29.01 -3.00 -0.18
CA LEU A 129 27.59 -2.62 -0.12
C LEU A 129 26.71 -3.76 0.41
N GLU A 130 27.00 -4.99 0.01
CA GLU A 130 26.33 -6.21 0.48
C GLU A 130 26.54 -6.40 1.99
N ALA A 131 27.79 -6.32 2.46
CA ALA A 131 28.10 -6.41 3.89
C ALA A 131 27.40 -5.30 4.72
N SER A 132 27.29 -4.08 4.17
CA SER A 132 26.53 -3.00 4.82
C SER A 132 25.04 -3.33 4.90
N ARG A 133 24.44 -3.87 3.83
CA ARG A 133 23.04 -4.28 3.81
C ARG A 133 22.76 -5.43 4.77
N GLU A 134 23.66 -6.41 4.86
CA GLU A 134 23.56 -7.50 5.83
C GLU A 134 23.59 -6.98 7.27
N SER A 135 24.44 -5.98 7.56
CA SER A 135 24.46 -5.30 8.87
C SER A 135 23.13 -4.61 9.18
N ASP A 136 22.53 -3.93 8.20
CA ASP A 136 21.25 -3.24 8.39
C ASP A 136 20.08 -4.22 8.55
N ILE A 137 20.09 -5.33 7.80
CA ILE A 137 19.12 -6.43 7.99
C ILE A 137 19.24 -7.00 9.40
N LEU A 138 20.47 -7.21 9.90
CA LEU A 138 20.68 -7.70 11.26
C LEU A 138 20.14 -6.74 12.32
N LYS A 139 20.33 -5.42 12.14
CA LYS A 139 19.74 -4.40 13.04
C LYS A 139 18.22 -4.44 13.00
N LEU A 140 17.62 -4.53 11.82
CA LEU A 140 16.16 -4.60 11.66
C LEU A 140 15.57 -5.86 12.29
N ARG A 141 16.24 -7.02 12.15
CA ARG A 141 15.84 -8.27 12.84
C ARG A 141 15.85 -8.10 14.35
N LYS A 142 16.91 -7.49 14.90
CA LYS A 142 16.98 -7.21 16.34
C LYS A 142 15.87 -6.27 16.81
N MET A 143 15.60 -5.18 16.08
CA MET A 143 14.50 -4.28 16.40
C MET A 143 13.13 -4.99 16.36
N LEU A 144 12.94 -5.91 15.42
CA LEU A 144 11.72 -6.70 15.31
C LEU A 144 11.57 -7.67 16.50
N GLU A 145 12.66 -8.31 16.94
CA GLU A 145 12.67 -9.13 18.16
C GLU A 145 12.34 -8.29 19.41
N ASP A 146 12.92 -7.09 19.53
CA ASP A 146 12.64 -6.18 20.65
C ASP A 146 11.15 -5.76 20.67
N GLU A 147 10.56 -5.43 19.52
CA GLU A 147 9.13 -5.16 19.38
C GLU A 147 8.24 -6.37 19.71
N ALA A 148 8.65 -7.58 19.32
CA ALA A 148 7.94 -8.80 19.66
C ALA A 148 7.92 -9.05 21.19
N HIS A 149 9.05 -8.85 21.86
CA HIS A 149 9.14 -8.92 23.32
C HIS A 149 8.27 -7.84 24.00
N GLN A 150 8.29 -6.63 23.47
CA GLN A 150 7.49 -5.52 24.00
C GLN A 150 5.98 -5.77 23.83
N LYS A 151 5.57 -6.35 22.69
CA LYS A 151 4.20 -6.79 22.44
C LYS A 151 3.74 -7.86 23.43
N GLU A 152 4.60 -8.83 23.74
CA GLU A 152 4.27 -9.89 24.71
C GLU A 152 4.17 -9.33 26.14
N LYS A 153 5.04 -8.38 26.50
CA LYS A 153 4.93 -7.64 27.76
C LYS A 153 3.60 -6.88 27.84
N PHE A 154 3.22 -6.15 26.80
CA PHE A 154 1.95 -5.43 26.76
C PHE A 154 0.73 -6.37 26.80
N LYS A 155 0.77 -7.53 26.16
CA LYS A 155 -0.27 -8.55 26.32
C LYS A 155 -0.39 -9.02 27.77
N GLY A 156 0.74 -9.25 28.44
CA GLY A 156 0.75 -9.59 29.87
C GLY A 156 0.16 -8.49 30.75
N GLU A 157 0.49 -7.22 30.48
CA GLU A 157 -0.11 -6.07 31.16
C GLU A 157 -1.61 -5.95 30.89
N ILE A 158 -2.05 -6.15 29.64
CA ILE A 158 -3.46 -6.18 29.26
C ILE A 158 -4.19 -7.31 30.01
N ALA A 159 -3.63 -8.51 30.06
CA ALA A 159 -4.21 -9.64 30.79
C ALA A 159 -4.31 -9.34 32.31
N ARG A 160 -3.29 -8.68 32.87
CA ARG A 160 -3.30 -8.25 34.28
C ARG A 160 -4.36 -7.17 34.53
N LEU A 161 -4.47 -6.17 33.65
CA LEU A 161 -5.48 -5.13 33.71
C LEU A 161 -6.88 -5.70 33.54
N GLN A 162 -7.08 -6.68 32.64
CA GLN A 162 -8.33 -7.42 32.48
C GLN A 162 -8.69 -8.20 33.75
N SER A 163 -7.72 -8.84 34.39
CA SER A 163 -7.91 -9.53 35.67
C SER A 163 -8.28 -8.57 36.81
N GLN A 164 -7.62 -7.41 36.88
CA GLN A 164 -7.96 -6.33 37.81
C GLN A 164 -9.35 -5.74 37.53
N LEU A 165 -9.73 -5.58 36.27
CA LEU A 165 -11.07 -5.17 35.85
C LEU A 165 -12.13 -6.23 36.21
N LEU A 166 -11.77 -7.51 36.17
CA LEU A 166 -12.61 -8.62 36.61
C LEU A 166 -12.81 -8.60 38.12
N GLN A 167 -11.77 -8.31 38.90
CA GLN A 167 -11.84 -8.16 40.35
C GLN A 167 -12.66 -6.92 40.75
N LEU A 168 -12.41 -5.77 40.12
CA LEU A 168 -13.23 -4.55 40.27
C LEU A 168 -14.67 -4.80 39.81
N GLY A 169 -14.87 -5.61 38.76
CA GLY A 169 -16.18 -6.06 38.29
C GLY A 169 -16.90 -6.96 39.29
N PHE A 170 -16.17 -7.75 40.08
CA PHE A 170 -16.70 -8.56 41.18
C PHE A 170 -17.09 -7.71 42.39
N GLU A 171 -16.32 -6.67 42.72
CA GLU A 171 -16.66 -5.71 43.77
C GLU A 171 -17.85 -4.82 43.39
N VAL A 172 -17.90 -4.37 42.14
CA VAL A 172 -19.05 -3.68 41.53
C VAL A 172 -20.25 -4.63 41.37
N GLY A 173 -20.02 -5.94 41.26
CA GLY A 173 -21.04 -6.99 41.20
C GLY A 173 -21.86 -7.11 42.49
N LYS A 174 -21.25 -6.84 43.65
CA LYS A 174 -22.00 -6.72 44.92
C LYS A 174 -22.87 -5.47 44.98
N THR A 175 -22.47 -4.39 44.31
CA THR A 175 -23.25 -3.14 44.22
C THR A 175 -24.32 -3.18 43.12
N LYS A 176 -24.18 -4.07 42.12
CA LYS A 176 -25.08 -4.21 40.97
C LYS A 176 -26.25 -5.19 41.15
N GLN A 177 -26.41 -5.84 42.30
CA GLN A 177 -27.65 -6.60 42.60
C GLN A 177 -28.91 -5.73 42.64
N GLN A 178 -28.79 -4.40 42.55
CA GLN A 178 -29.93 -3.50 42.45
C GLN A 178 -30.24 -2.98 41.04
N GLN A 179 -29.37 -3.16 40.04
CA GLN A 179 -29.57 -2.53 38.73
C GLN A 179 -28.89 -3.31 37.59
N GLN A 180 -29.51 -4.41 37.14
CA GLN A 180 -29.15 -5.03 35.86
C GLN A 180 -30.39 -5.52 35.11
N ALA A 181 -30.76 -4.76 34.07
CA ALA A 181 -31.36 -5.27 32.86
C ALA A 181 -30.81 -4.44 31.69
N SER A 182 -30.31 -5.11 30.64
CA SER A 182 -30.23 -4.67 29.23
C SER A 182 -28.83 -4.80 28.59
N GLY A 183 -28.66 -5.90 27.84
CA GLY A 183 -27.66 -6.09 26.80
C GLY A 183 -28.01 -5.43 25.45
N ASN A 184 -28.96 -4.47 25.44
CA ASN A 184 -29.28 -3.59 24.30
C ASN A 184 -28.51 -2.24 24.36
N GLY A 185 -27.51 -2.13 25.25
CA GLY A 185 -26.98 -0.87 25.76
C GLY A 185 -26.27 0.03 24.76
N GLU A 186 -25.43 -0.48 23.86
CA GLU A 186 -24.56 0.38 23.04
C GLU A 186 -25.32 1.09 21.90
N LYS A 187 -26.09 0.35 21.09
CA LYS A 187 -26.97 0.97 20.07
C LYS A 187 -28.06 1.84 20.69
N ALA A 188 -28.61 1.44 21.84
CA ALA A 188 -29.54 2.27 22.59
C ALA A 188 -28.87 3.50 23.22
N SER A 189 -27.58 3.44 23.58
CA SER A 189 -26.84 4.56 24.17
C SER A 189 -26.49 5.62 23.13
N VAL A 190 -26.14 5.22 21.90
CA VAL A 190 -25.93 6.15 20.79
C VAL A 190 -27.26 6.75 20.37
N ALA A 191 -28.32 5.95 20.19
CA ALA A 191 -29.66 6.48 19.91
C ALA A 191 -30.12 7.48 20.98
N LYS A 192 -29.96 7.15 22.27
CA LYS A 192 -30.23 8.08 23.38
C LYS A 192 -29.36 9.32 23.36
N LEU A 193 -28.09 9.23 22.96
CA LEU A 193 -27.20 10.38 22.82
C LEU A 193 -27.71 11.38 21.78
N PHE A 194 -28.25 10.90 20.66
CA PHE A 194 -28.91 11.77 19.68
C PHE A 194 -30.25 12.32 20.21
N GLU A 195 -31.09 11.46 20.79
CA GLU A 195 -32.42 11.83 21.29
C GLU A 195 -32.38 12.84 22.45
N GLN A 196 -31.34 12.81 23.28
CA GLN A 196 -31.17 13.71 24.44
C GLN A 196 -30.36 14.97 24.11
N GLY A 197 -30.12 15.29 22.83
CA GLY A 197 -29.32 16.44 22.43
C GLY A 197 -27.83 16.33 22.80
N GLY A 198 -27.36 15.13 23.15
CA GLY A 198 -25.97 14.85 23.50
C GLY A 198 -25.01 15.16 22.34
N LEU A 199 -25.45 14.96 21.09
CA LEU A 199 -24.67 15.37 19.92
C LEU A 199 -24.40 16.89 19.92
N GLN A 200 -25.41 17.73 20.15
CA GLN A 200 -25.24 19.19 20.18
C GLN A 200 -24.24 19.61 21.26
N LYS A 201 -24.30 18.96 22.42
CA LYS A 201 -23.33 19.19 23.50
C LYS A 201 -21.91 18.78 23.10
N ILE A 202 -21.75 17.64 22.43
CA ILE A 202 -20.44 17.20 21.92
C ILE A 202 -19.90 18.18 20.86
N LEU A 203 -20.75 18.64 19.94
CA LEU A 203 -20.35 19.61 18.93
C LEU A 203 -19.92 20.95 19.56
N SER A 204 -20.59 21.41 20.62
CA SER A 204 -20.14 22.61 21.36
C SER A 204 -18.75 22.45 21.99
N LEU A 205 -18.35 21.21 22.34
CA LEU A 205 -17.02 20.93 22.89
C LEU A 205 -15.91 20.95 21.83
N LEU A 206 -16.25 20.92 20.54
CA LEU A 206 -15.28 21.15 19.45
C LEU A 206 -14.70 22.57 19.48
N GLU A 207 -15.42 23.51 20.11
CA GLU A 207 -15.00 24.91 20.27
C GLU A 207 -14.44 25.20 21.66
N ALA A 208 -14.31 24.20 22.53
CA ALA A 208 -13.84 24.37 23.90
C ALA A 208 -12.39 24.87 23.93
N GLU A 209 -12.08 25.83 24.81
CA GLU A 209 -10.70 26.35 25.01
C GLU A 209 -9.73 25.26 25.48
N ALA A 210 -10.22 24.32 26.31
CA ALA A 210 -9.42 23.21 26.82
C ALA A 210 -9.11 22.18 25.71
N THR A 211 -7.83 22.04 25.37
CA THR A 211 -7.33 21.15 24.31
C THR A 211 -7.78 19.70 24.49
N ASP A 212 -7.73 19.16 25.72
CA ASP A 212 -8.13 17.77 25.99
C ASP A 212 -9.62 17.52 25.76
N ALA A 213 -10.47 18.47 26.17
CA ALA A 213 -11.91 18.39 25.95
C ALA A 213 -12.22 18.42 24.45
N ARG A 214 -11.53 19.29 23.71
CA ARG A 214 -11.64 19.40 22.25
C ARG A 214 -11.20 18.13 21.54
N ILE A 215 -10.03 17.58 21.86
CA ILE A 215 -9.51 16.34 21.28
C ILE A 215 -10.47 15.18 21.53
N ASN A 216 -10.99 15.05 22.76
CA ASN A 216 -11.93 14.00 23.09
C ASN A 216 -13.26 14.17 22.34
N ALA A 217 -13.77 15.39 22.20
CA ALA A 217 -14.96 15.66 21.41
C ALA A 217 -14.75 15.27 19.93
N VAL A 218 -13.62 15.65 19.32
CA VAL A 218 -13.28 15.29 17.94
C VAL A 218 -13.18 13.77 17.75
N LYS A 219 -12.58 13.06 18.72
CA LYS A 219 -12.52 11.57 18.71
C LYS A 219 -13.91 10.94 18.80
N ILE A 220 -14.79 11.46 19.64
CA ILE A 220 -16.16 10.98 19.75
C ILE A 220 -16.90 11.19 18.43
N VAL A 221 -16.79 12.37 17.82
CA VAL A 221 -17.42 12.67 16.52
C VAL A 221 -16.87 11.75 15.42
N ALA A 222 -15.55 11.53 15.38
CA ALA A 222 -14.93 10.60 14.42
C ALA A 222 -15.48 9.18 14.57
N ASN A 223 -15.59 8.68 15.80
CA ASN A 223 -16.17 7.36 16.06
C ASN A 223 -17.66 7.31 15.72
N LEU A 224 -18.44 8.36 16.00
CA LEU A 224 -19.86 8.39 15.61
C LEU A 224 -20.02 8.43 14.09
N SER A 225 -19.13 9.10 13.37
CA SER A 225 -19.19 9.25 11.90
C SER A 225 -18.87 7.97 11.14
N SER A 226 -18.24 6.97 11.76
CA SER A 226 -17.98 5.67 11.10
C SER A 226 -19.26 4.90 10.80
N GLU A 227 -20.35 5.21 11.51
CA GLU A 227 -21.66 4.62 11.29
C GLU A 227 -22.47 5.44 10.27
N GLU A 228 -22.85 4.81 9.17
CA GLU A 228 -23.59 5.45 8.05
C GLU A 228 -24.84 6.21 8.53
N THR A 229 -25.60 5.61 9.45
CA THR A 229 -26.84 6.20 10.01
C THR A 229 -26.63 7.49 10.81
N ASN A 230 -25.40 7.77 11.25
CA ASN A 230 -25.05 8.97 12.01
C ASN A 230 -24.48 10.07 11.11
N GLN A 231 -23.89 9.72 9.97
CA GLN A 231 -23.18 10.67 9.10
C GLN A 231 -24.06 11.87 8.71
N LYS A 232 -25.28 11.61 8.24
CA LYS A 232 -26.22 12.68 7.86
C LYS A 232 -26.62 13.54 9.07
N LYS A 233 -26.92 12.91 10.21
CA LYS A 233 -27.32 13.61 11.44
C LYS A 233 -26.21 14.52 11.99
N ILE A 234 -24.95 14.09 11.90
CA ILE A 234 -23.79 14.90 12.30
C ILE A 234 -23.68 16.14 11.42
N VAL A 235 -23.86 16.01 10.11
CA VAL A 235 -23.82 17.15 9.19
C VAL A 235 -25.00 18.10 9.40
N GLU A 236 -26.22 17.58 9.55
CA GLU A 236 -27.43 18.37 9.87
C GLU A 236 -27.30 19.13 11.19
N ALA A 237 -26.57 18.58 12.16
CA ALA A 237 -26.28 19.22 13.44
C ALA A 237 -25.16 20.28 13.36
N GLY A 238 -24.56 20.52 12.19
CA GLY A 238 -23.46 21.49 12.00
C GLY A 238 -22.05 20.94 12.23
N GLY A 239 -21.91 19.63 12.48
CA GLY A 239 -20.63 19.02 12.82
C GLY A 239 -19.58 19.12 11.72
N LEU A 240 -19.99 19.10 10.44
CA LEU A 240 -19.07 19.29 9.31
C LEU A 240 -18.36 20.65 9.37
N THR A 241 -19.10 21.72 9.64
CA THR A 241 -18.57 23.09 9.71
C THR A 241 -17.52 23.19 10.82
N SER A 242 -17.80 22.62 12.00
CA SER A 242 -16.86 22.59 13.11
C SER A 242 -15.61 21.77 12.79
N LEU A 243 -15.76 20.61 12.15
CA LEU A 243 -14.63 19.76 11.75
C LEU A 243 -13.72 20.45 10.72
N LEU A 244 -14.30 21.10 9.70
CA LEU A 244 -13.52 21.86 8.70
C LEU A 244 -12.79 23.05 9.34
N THR A 245 -13.44 23.74 10.27
CA THR A 245 -12.83 24.85 11.02
C THR A 245 -11.66 24.37 11.87
N LEU A 246 -11.81 23.23 12.56
CA LEU A 246 -10.73 22.62 13.32
C LEU A 246 -9.57 22.17 12.45
N LEU A 247 -9.86 21.52 11.33
CA LEU A 247 -8.83 21.06 10.40
C LEU A 247 -8.01 22.24 9.84
N LYS A 248 -8.67 23.37 9.58
CA LYS A 248 -8.04 24.60 9.06
C LYS A 248 -7.19 25.33 10.11
N ASN A 249 -7.68 25.43 11.36
CA ASN A 249 -7.12 26.35 12.35
C ASN A 249 -6.24 25.67 13.41
N SER A 250 -6.37 24.35 13.60
CA SER A 250 -5.59 23.62 14.61
C SER A 250 -4.12 23.50 14.20
N GLN A 251 -3.22 23.68 15.17
CA GLN A 251 -1.79 23.34 15.05
C GLN A 251 -1.46 21.98 15.70
N ASP A 252 -2.42 21.40 16.44
CA ASP A 252 -2.27 20.07 17.03
C ASP A 252 -2.52 18.99 15.97
N GLU A 253 -1.48 18.19 15.69
CA GLU A 253 -1.51 17.11 14.70
C GLU A 253 -2.58 16.06 15.03
N THR A 254 -2.79 15.75 16.31
CA THR A 254 -3.81 14.77 16.72
C THR A 254 -5.21 15.25 16.34
N THR A 255 -5.51 16.52 16.60
CA THR A 255 -6.77 17.16 16.24
C THR A 255 -6.96 17.18 14.73
N GLN A 256 -5.93 17.58 13.96
CA GLN A 256 -5.99 17.57 12.49
C GLN A 256 -6.25 16.16 11.95
N ARG A 257 -5.50 15.16 12.43
CA ARG A 257 -5.65 13.75 12.05
C ARG A 257 -7.06 13.24 12.30
N VAL A 258 -7.59 13.44 13.51
CA VAL A 258 -8.90 12.90 13.90
C VAL A 258 -10.03 13.67 13.22
N ALA A 259 -9.89 14.99 13.01
CA ALA A 259 -10.83 15.77 12.22
C ALA A 259 -10.86 15.32 10.75
N ALA A 260 -9.70 15.12 10.12
CA ALA A 260 -9.60 14.57 8.77
C ALA A 260 -10.22 13.16 8.68
N SER A 261 -10.03 12.32 9.71
CA SER A 261 -10.65 10.99 9.80
C SER A 261 -12.19 11.09 9.83
N ALA A 262 -12.74 11.98 10.66
CA ALA A 262 -14.19 12.21 10.71
C ALA A 262 -14.72 12.71 9.35
N ILE A 263 -14.03 13.66 8.71
CA ILE A 263 -14.40 14.16 7.39
C ILE A 263 -14.33 13.05 6.33
N ALA A 264 -13.32 12.18 6.38
CA ALA A 264 -13.23 11.03 5.48
C ALA A 264 -14.42 10.08 5.61
N ASN A 265 -14.86 9.80 6.84
CA ASN A 265 -16.05 8.99 7.10
C ASN A 265 -17.32 9.69 6.59
N LEU A 266 -17.50 10.99 6.87
CA LEU A 266 -18.63 11.77 6.38
C LEU A 266 -18.70 11.79 4.85
N ALA A 267 -17.53 11.84 4.18
CA ALA A 267 -17.41 11.81 2.73
C ALA A 267 -17.80 10.47 2.08
N MET A 268 -18.07 9.41 2.86
CA MET A 268 -18.60 8.15 2.31
C MET A 268 -20.06 8.29 1.83
N ASN A 269 -20.79 9.28 2.32
CA ASN A 269 -22.16 9.57 1.92
C ASN A 269 -22.21 10.65 0.81
N GLU A 270 -22.83 10.35 -0.33
CA GLU A 270 -22.85 11.25 -1.50
C GLU A 270 -23.44 12.65 -1.19
N THR A 271 -24.54 12.73 -0.41
CA THR A 271 -25.14 14.02 -0.04
C THR A 271 -24.20 14.88 0.81
N ASN A 272 -23.42 14.24 1.68
CA ASN A 272 -22.43 14.95 2.48
C ASN A 272 -21.25 15.44 1.63
N GLN A 273 -20.89 14.73 0.55
CA GLN A 273 -19.81 15.15 -0.34
C GLN A 273 -20.11 16.51 -0.97
N ASP A 274 -21.33 16.73 -1.45
CA ASP A 274 -21.77 18.02 -1.99
C ASP A 274 -21.61 19.15 -0.94
N LEU A 275 -21.97 18.88 0.32
CA LEU A 275 -21.83 19.82 1.43
C LEU A 275 -20.36 20.07 1.80
N ILE A 276 -19.51 19.03 1.79
CA ILE A 276 -18.07 19.16 2.01
C ILE A 276 -17.47 20.11 0.96
N VAL A 277 -17.81 19.91 -0.31
CA VAL A 277 -17.32 20.79 -1.40
C VAL A 277 -17.90 22.20 -1.27
N ALA A 278 -19.19 22.36 -0.97
CA ALA A 278 -19.82 23.66 -0.81
C ALA A 278 -19.20 24.50 0.33
N GLN A 279 -18.65 23.85 1.37
CA GLN A 279 -17.95 24.51 2.48
C GLN A 279 -16.43 24.67 2.24
N GLY A 280 -15.93 24.46 1.02
CA GLY A 280 -14.51 24.60 0.69
C GLY A 280 -13.63 23.47 1.22
N GLY A 281 -14.22 22.30 1.50
CA GLY A 281 -13.54 21.17 2.09
C GLY A 281 -12.38 20.62 1.25
N ILE A 282 -12.44 20.69 -0.09
CA ILE A 282 -11.34 20.24 -0.96
C ILE A 282 -10.13 21.15 -0.76
N ASN A 283 -10.32 22.47 -0.77
CA ASN A 283 -9.24 23.41 -0.53
C ASN A 283 -8.62 23.23 0.87
N ILE A 284 -9.44 23.07 1.92
CA ILE A 284 -8.95 22.84 3.29
C ILE A 284 -8.14 21.54 3.36
N LEU A 285 -8.66 20.43 2.82
CA LEU A 285 -7.94 19.15 2.77
C LEU A 285 -6.62 19.27 1.99
N SER A 286 -6.62 20.00 0.87
CA SER A 286 -5.42 20.21 0.04
C SER A 286 -4.37 21.05 0.76
N MET A 287 -4.77 22.09 1.50
CA MET A 287 -3.87 22.86 2.36
C MET A 287 -3.30 22.00 3.49
N THR A 288 -4.12 21.16 4.15
CA THR A 288 -3.63 20.23 5.17
C THR A 288 -2.61 19.25 4.57
N ALA A 289 -2.87 18.70 3.39
CA ALA A 289 -1.92 17.81 2.69
C ALA A 289 -0.59 18.51 2.34
N ALA A 290 -0.60 19.81 2.08
CA ALA A 290 0.61 20.58 1.82
C ALA A 290 1.46 20.78 3.08
N ASN A 291 0.82 20.95 4.24
CA ASN A 291 1.49 21.34 5.49
C ASN A 291 1.79 20.16 6.43
N ALA A 292 1.04 19.07 6.35
CA ALA A 292 1.22 17.93 7.25
C ALA A 292 2.44 17.07 6.86
N GLU A 293 3.20 16.65 7.87
CA GLU A 293 4.31 15.70 7.72
C GLU A 293 3.94 14.29 8.19
N ASP A 294 3.05 14.19 9.20
CA ASP A 294 2.57 12.92 9.75
C ASP A 294 1.87 12.05 8.68
N PRO A 295 2.43 10.86 8.34
CA PRO A 295 1.82 9.96 7.36
C PRO A 295 0.40 9.54 7.71
N GLN A 296 0.08 9.46 9.00
CA GLN A 296 -1.25 9.06 9.44
C GLN A 296 -2.30 10.16 9.16
N THR A 297 -1.92 11.43 9.35
CA THR A 297 -2.73 12.58 8.95
C THR A 297 -2.91 12.62 7.43
N LEU A 298 -1.82 12.47 6.66
CA LEU A 298 -1.87 12.42 5.19
C LEU A 298 -2.75 11.26 4.70
N ARG A 299 -2.73 10.11 5.37
CA ARG A 299 -3.60 8.96 5.05
C ARG A 299 -5.08 9.32 5.18
N MET A 300 -5.47 10.02 6.25
CA MET A 300 -6.85 10.44 6.46
C MET A 300 -7.30 11.47 5.42
N VAL A 301 -6.44 12.46 5.15
CA VAL A 301 -6.69 13.50 4.13
C VAL A 301 -6.83 12.88 2.73
N ALA A 302 -5.90 12.00 2.34
CA ALA A 302 -5.99 11.26 1.09
C ALA A 302 -7.25 10.40 1.02
N GLY A 303 -7.67 9.80 2.13
CA GLY A 303 -8.90 9.03 2.23
C GLY A 303 -10.16 9.87 2.00
N ALA A 304 -10.22 11.07 2.57
CA ALA A 304 -11.32 12.01 2.34
C ALA A 304 -11.38 12.43 0.86
N ILE A 305 -10.25 12.87 0.27
CA ILE A 305 -10.19 13.27 -1.13
C ILE A 305 -10.53 12.09 -2.05
N ALA A 306 -10.08 10.88 -1.74
CA ALA A 306 -10.37 9.67 -2.52
C ALA A 306 -11.85 9.28 -2.50
N ASN A 307 -12.58 9.57 -1.42
CA ASN A 307 -14.02 9.41 -1.36
C ASN A 307 -14.73 10.43 -2.26
N LEU A 308 -14.30 11.70 -2.23
CA LEU A 308 -14.82 12.74 -3.12
C LEU A 308 -14.56 12.43 -4.61
N CYS A 309 -13.41 11.84 -4.94
CA CYS A 309 -13.07 11.40 -6.30
C CYS A 309 -14.03 10.33 -6.87
N GLY A 310 -14.81 9.68 -6.01
CA GLY A 310 -15.83 8.70 -6.41
C GLY A 310 -17.14 9.31 -6.92
N ASN A 311 -17.27 10.64 -6.88
CA ASN A 311 -18.46 11.36 -7.32
C ASN A 311 -18.19 12.11 -8.64
N ASP A 312 -18.93 11.73 -9.67
CA ASP A 312 -18.79 12.25 -11.03
C ASP A 312 -19.13 13.75 -11.13
N LYS A 313 -20.03 14.25 -10.29
CA LYS A 313 -20.41 15.68 -10.25
C LYS A 313 -19.30 16.58 -9.72
N LEU A 314 -18.34 16.03 -8.96
CA LEU A 314 -17.34 16.81 -8.23
C LEU A 314 -16.00 16.96 -8.98
N GLN A 315 -15.83 16.35 -10.15
CA GLN A 315 -14.54 16.31 -10.86
C GLN A 315 -13.95 17.68 -11.17
N ILE A 316 -14.77 18.61 -11.68
CA ILE A 316 -14.34 19.98 -12.00
C ILE A 316 -13.93 20.74 -10.74
N LYS A 317 -14.65 20.53 -9.63
CA LYS A 317 -14.32 21.13 -8.33
C LYS A 317 -13.03 20.55 -7.74
N LEU A 318 -12.87 19.22 -7.78
CA LEU A 318 -11.65 18.53 -7.35
C LEU A 318 -10.41 19.01 -8.10
N ARG A 319 -10.53 19.26 -9.41
CA ARG A 319 -9.45 19.86 -10.17
C ARG A 319 -9.23 21.33 -9.81
N GLY A 320 -10.30 22.12 -9.79
CA GLY A 320 -10.24 23.57 -9.57
C GLY A 320 -9.76 23.98 -8.16
N GLU A 321 -9.96 23.12 -7.16
CA GLU A 321 -9.51 23.32 -5.78
C GLU A 321 -8.24 22.51 -5.44
N ASP A 322 -7.47 22.11 -6.47
CA ASP A 322 -6.18 21.41 -6.37
C ASP A 322 -6.21 20.04 -5.67
N GLY A 323 -7.38 19.40 -5.53
CA GLY A 323 -7.52 18.09 -4.92
C GLY A 323 -6.71 16.99 -5.63
N ILE A 324 -6.62 17.02 -6.96
CA ILE A 324 -5.79 16.09 -7.74
C ILE A 324 -4.31 16.32 -7.45
N LYS A 325 -3.88 17.60 -7.44
CA LYS A 325 -2.48 17.97 -7.12
C LYS A 325 -2.13 17.62 -5.68
N ALA A 326 -3.06 17.74 -4.73
CA ALA A 326 -2.87 17.34 -3.36
C ALA A 326 -2.61 15.84 -3.23
N LEU A 327 -3.39 14.99 -3.91
CA LEU A 327 -3.14 13.55 -3.98
C LEU A 327 -1.73 13.24 -4.51
N LEU A 328 -1.30 13.88 -5.60
CA LEU A 328 0.05 13.71 -6.14
C LEU A 328 1.13 14.22 -5.18
N GLY A 329 0.89 15.38 -4.55
CA GLY A 329 1.83 16.01 -3.64
C GLY A 329 2.13 15.14 -2.42
N MET A 330 1.15 14.37 -1.94
CA MET A 330 1.31 13.46 -0.80
C MET A 330 2.17 12.23 -1.12
N VAL A 331 2.44 11.91 -2.40
CA VAL A 331 3.33 10.80 -2.78
C VAL A 331 4.70 10.91 -2.12
N ARG A 332 5.16 12.14 -1.84
CA ARG A 332 6.46 12.44 -1.23
C ARG A 332 6.69 11.80 0.14
N CYS A 333 5.63 11.45 0.89
CA CYS A 333 5.77 10.82 2.21
C CYS A 333 6.24 9.36 2.15
N ARG A 334 6.20 8.72 0.96
CA ARG A 334 6.63 7.32 0.72
C ARG A 334 6.02 6.28 1.67
N HIS A 335 4.89 6.60 2.30
CA HIS A 335 4.21 5.68 3.20
C HIS A 335 3.19 4.82 2.44
N PRO A 336 3.26 3.47 2.53
CA PRO A 336 2.39 2.57 1.76
C PRO A 336 0.91 2.84 1.94
N ASP A 337 0.46 3.07 3.18
CA ASP A 337 -0.96 3.34 3.43
C ASP A 337 -1.46 4.63 2.77
N VAL A 338 -0.61 5.66 2.66
CA VAL A 338 -0.97 6.91 2.00
C VAL A 338 -1.06 6.67 0.49
N HIS A 339 -0.10 5.93 -0.08
CA HIS A 339 -0.11 5.53 -1.49
C HIS A 339 -1.34 4.70 -1.85
N ILE A 340 -1.83 3.83 -0.95
CA ILE A 340 -3.08 3.08 -1.17
C ILE A 340 -4.26 4.04 -1.33
N GLN A 341 -4.37 5.06 -0.48
CA GLN A 341 -5.46 6.05 -0.55
C GLN A 341 -5.34 6.91 -1.83
N ILE A 342 -4.13 7.34 -2.18
CA ILE A 342 -3.86 8.08 -3.42
C ILE A 342 -4.26 7.26 -4.65
N ALA A 343 -3.80 6.01 -4.72
CA ALA A 343 -4.16 5.10 -5.80
C ALA A 343 -5.67 4.87 -5.87
N ARG A 344 -6.35 4.69 -4.73
CA ARG A 344 -7.82 4.59 -4.67
C ARG A 344 -8.48 5.84 -5.25
N GLY A 345 -8.04 7.03 -4.83
CA GLY A 345 -8.59 8.29 -5.32
C GLY A 345 -8.44 8.46 -6.83
N ILE A 346 -7.25 8.17 -7.36
CA ILE A 346 -6.97 8.21 -8.80
C ILE A 346 -7.83 7.21 -9.57
N ALA A 347 -7.97 5.98 -9.07
CA ALA A 347 -8.81 4.95 -9.70
C ALA A 347 -10.30 5.34 -9.70
N ASN A 348 -10.80 5.90 -8.59
CA ASN A 348 -12.15 6.40 -8.48
C ASN A 348 -12.41 7.53 -9.46
N PHE A 349 -11.48 8.49 -9.57
CA PHE A 349 -11.58 9.61 -10.49
C PHE A 349 -11.60 9.14 -11.95
N ALA A 350 -10.64 8.28 -12.33
CA ALA A 350 -10.57 7.71 -13.68
C ALA A 350 -11.83 6.92 -14.05
N LYS A 351 -12.38 6.17 -13.10
CA LYS A 351 -13.66 5.44 -13.27
C LYS A 351 -14.82 6.40 -13.55
N CYS A 352 -14.90 7.51 -12.80
CA CYS A 352 -15.96 8.51 -12.99
C CYS A 352 -15.82 9.22 -14.35
N GLU A 353 -14.60 9.59 -14.75
CA GLU A 353 -14.36 10.22 -16.06
C GLU A 353 -14.71 9.29 -17.21
N SER A 354 -14.35 8.00 -17.08
CA SER A 354 -14.69 7.00 -18.06
C SER A 354 -16.21 6.83 -18.21
N LYS A 355 -16.99 6.92 -17.12
CA LYS A 355 -18.46 6.89 -17.18
C LYS A 355 -19.05 8.13 -17.85
N ALA A 356 -18.53 9.32 -17.53
CA ALA A 356 -18.99 10.57 -18.15
C ALA A 356 -18.72 10.58 -19.66
N SER A 357 -17.56 10.07 -20.07
CA SER A 357 -17.24 9.92 -21.49
C SER A 357 -18.15 8.93 -22.22
N THR A 358 -18.43 7.75 -21.65
CA THR A 358 -19.34 6.79 -22.30
C THR A 358 -20.77 7.32 -22.40
N GLN A 359 -21.16 8.28 -21.55
CA GLN A 359 -22.44 9.00 -21.63
C GLN A 359 -22.40 10.23 -22.55
N GLY A 360 -21.25 10.54 -23.15
CA GLY A 360 -21.06 11.68 -24.05
C GLY A 360 -21.04 13.06 -23.37
N THR A 361 -20.94 13.11 -22.03
CA THR A 361 -20.92 14.37 -21.27
C THR A 361 -19.52 14.93 -21.07
N GLN A 362 -18.47 14.11 -21.21
CA GLN A 362 -17.08 14.55 -21.15
C GLN A 362 -16.43 14.52 -22.54
N VAL A 363 -15.92 15.68 -22.98
CA VAL A 363 -15.22 15.85 -24.26
C VAL A 363 -13.78 16.25 -23.98
N GLY A 364 -12.82 15.45 -24.45
CA GLY A 364 -11.40 15.76 -24.34
C GLY A 364 -10.61 14.70 -23.57
N ARG A 365 -9.41 15.08 -23.12
CA ARG A 365 -8.52 14.20 -22.37
C ARG A 365 -8.92 14.16 -20.90
N SER A 366 -8.53 13.10 -20.22
CA SER A 366 -8.70 12.97 -18.77
C SER A 366 -7.99 14.10 -18.03
N LEU A 367 -8.66 14.68 -17.05
CA LEU A 367 -8.12 15.70 -16.16
C LEU A 367 -6.91 15.18 -15.37
N LEU A 368 -6.87 13.87 -15.07
CA LEU A 368 -5.70 13.22 -14.46
C LEU A 368 -4.47 13.29 -15.38
N ILE A 369 -4.66 13.11 -16.68
CA ILE A 369 -3.55 13.23 -17.65
C ILE A 369 -3.10 14.69 -17.74
N GLU A 370 -4.06 15.62 -17.80
CA GLU A 370 -3.76 17.06 -17.87
C GLU A 370 -3.01 17.58 -16.64
N ASP A 371 -3.32 17.05 -15.45
CA ASP A 371 -2.66 17.40 -14.20
C ASP A 371 -1.38 16.57 -13.93
N GLY A 372 -0.90 15.81 -14.92
CA GLY A 372 0.40 15.13 -14.87
C GLY A 372 0.43 13.87 -13.99
N VAL A 373 -0.71 13.23 -13.77
CA VAL A 373 -0.83 12.02 -12.93
C VAL A 373 -0.34 10.76 -13.65
N LEU A 374 -0.40 10.73 -14.98
CA LEU A 374 -0.09 9.55 -15.81
C LEU A 374 1.29 8.93 -15.54
N PRO A 375 2.41 9.67 -15.45
CA PRO A 375 3.72 9.09 -15.16
C PRO A 375 3.74 8.31 -13.84
N TRP A 376 3.08 8.84 -12.80
CA TRP A 376 2.99 8.17 -11.51
C TRP A 376 2.14 6.90 -11.58
N ILE A 377 1.05 6.92 -12.34
CA ILE A 377 0.22 5.73 -12.62
C ILE A 377 1.07 4.65 -13.30
N VAL A 378 1.77 4.98 -14.38
CA VAL A 378 2.60 4.00 -15.11
C VAL A 378 3.69 3.43 -14.22
N GLN A 379 4.39 4.27 -13.45
CA GLN A 379 5.42 3.83 -12.50
C GLN A 379 4.90 2.86 -11.43
N ASN A 380 3.64 3.00 -11.03
CA ASN A 380 3.03 2.19 -9.97
C ASN A 380 2.14 1.05 -10.48
N ALA A 381 2.10 0.82 -11.80
CA ALA A 381 1.27 -0.20 -12.41
C ALA A 381 1.64 -1.61 -11.95
N ASN A 382 2.94 -1.85 -11.70
CA ASN A 382 3.46 -3.11 -11.15
C ASN A 382 4.00 -2.95 -9.71
N ASN A 383 3.35 -2.13 -8.88
CA ASN A 383 3.80 -1.84 -7.52
C ASN A 383 3.79 -3.09 -6.61
N GLU A 384 4.79 -3.27 -5.75
CA GLU A 384 4.89 -4.42 -4.83
C GLU A 384 3.70 -4.53 -3.86
N VAL A 385 3.15 -3.39 -3.43
CA VAL A 385 1.96 -3.33 -2.59
C VAL A 385 0.72 -3.67 -3.41
N SER A 386 0.17 -4.87 -3.19
CA SER A 386 -0.98 -5.42 -3.93
C SER A 386 -2.17 -4.46 -4.05
N LEU A 387 -2.49 -3.72 -2.99
CA LEU A 387 -3.59 -2.74 -3.00
C LEU A 387 -3.31 -1.53 -3.89
N VAL A 388 -2.07 -1.00 -3.89
CA VAL A 388 -1.67 0.08 -4.80
C VAL A 388 -1.75 -0.43 -6.23
N ARG A 389 -1.09 -1.56 -6.52
CA ARG A 389 -1.11 -2.20 -7.84
C ARG A 389 -2.53 -2.33 -8.37
N ARG A 390 -3.42 -2.96 -7.60
CA ARG A 390 -4.83 -3.17 -7.99
C ARG A 390 -5.55 -1.88 -8.37
N HIS A 391 -5.41 -0.82 -7.57
CA HIS A 391 -6.06 0.45 -7.87
C HIS A 391 -5.48 1.11 -9.12
N ILE A 392 -4.17 1.04 -9.31
CA ILE A 392 -3.50 1.62 -10.48
C ILE A 392 -3.81 0.86 -11.76
N GLU A 393 -3.85 -0.48 -11.73
CA GLU A 393 -4.27 -1.29 -12.87
C GLU A 393 -5.69 -0.94 -13.30
N LEU A 394 -6.60 -0.73 -12.34
CA LEU A 394 -7.96 -0.28 -12.61
C LEU A 394 -8.00 1.14 -13.20
N ALA A 395 -7.19 2.06 -12.67
CA ALA A 395 -7.07 3.43 -13.18
C ALA A 395 -6.60 3.45 -14.63
N LEU A 396 -5.54 2.69 -14.96
CA LEU A 396 -5.03 2.55 -16.33
C LEU A 396 -6.10 2.03 -17.28
N CYS A 397 -6.81 0.97 -16.88
CA CYS A 397 -7.89 0.42 -17.68
C CYS A 397 -9.01 1.43 -17.93
N HIS A 398 -9.39 2.23 -16.93
CA HIS A 398 -10.43 3.25 -17.11
C HIS A 398 -9.97 4.42 -17.99
N LEU A 399 -8.73 4.88 -17.83
CA LEU A 399 -8.14 5.91 -18.70
C LEU A 399 -8.05 5.43 -20.15
N ALA A 400 -7.69 4.16 -20.36
CA ALA A 400 -7.56 3.51 -21.66
C ALA A 400 -8.88 3.35 -22.42
N GLN A 401 -10.04 3.43 -21.73
CA GLN A 401 -11.34 3.36 -22.41
C GLN A 401 -11.63 4.61 -23.27
N HIS A 402 -10.88 5.70 -23.07
CA HIS A 402 -11.11 6.96 -23.76
C HIS A 402 -10.08 7.18 -24.87
N GLU A 403 -10.52 7.22 -26.13
CA GLU A 403 -9.61 7.35 -27.28
C GLU A 403 -8.79 8.65 -27.23
N ALA A 404 -9.36 9.75 -26.73
CA ALA A 404 -8.60 11.01 -26.58
C ALA A 404 -7.36 10.88 -25.67
N ASN A 405 -7.31 9.91 -24.76
CA ASN A 405 -6.16 9.65 -23.90
C ASN A 405 -5.07 8.84 -24.60
N ALA A 406 -5.38 8.18 -25.72
CA ALA A 406 -4.53 7.15 -26.29
C ALA A 406 -3.13 7.65 -26.64
N ARG A 407 -3.02 8.86 -27.22
CA ARG A 407 -1.73 9.46 -27.57
C ARG A 407 -0.83 9.66 -26.35
N ASP A 408 -1.38 10.25 -25.29
CA ASP A 408 -0.62 10.50 -24.05
C ASP A 408 -0.22 9.18 -23.39
N MET A 409 -1.14 8.19 -23.35
CA MET A 409 -0.87 6.85 -22.82
C MET A 409 0.22 6.09 -23.60
N ILE A 410 0.23 6.19 -24.93
CA ILE A 410 1.29 5.63 -25.78
C ILE A 410 2.62 6.30 -25.45
N SER A 411 2.67 7.64 -25.48
CA SER A 411 3.91 8.38 -25.23
C SER A 411 4.43 8.22 -23.80
N GLY A 412 3.53 7.98 -22.83
CA GLY A 412 3.85 7.77 -21.43
C GLY A 412 4.23 6.32 -21.07
N GLY A 413 4.27 5.41 -22.04
CA GLY A 413 4.65 4.01 -21.81
C GLY A 413 3.56 3.12 -21.18
N ALA A 414 2.32 3.62 -21.09
CA ALA A 414 1.22 2.87 -20.47
C ALA A 414 0.81 1.61 -21.24
N ILE A 415 1.15 1.51 -22.53
CA ILE A 415 0.81 0.35 -23.39
C ILE A 415 1.45 -0.93 -22.88
N LEU A 416 2.70 -0.89 -22.47
CA LEU A 416 3.41 -2.07 -21.95
C LEU A 416 2.74 -2.57 -20.67
N GLU A 417 2.34 -1.66 -19.79
CA GLU A 417 1.62 -2.00 -18.57
C GLU A 417 0.20 -2.51 -18.85
N LEU A 418 -0.54 -1.93 -19.81
CA LEU A 418 -1.85 -2.46 -20.22
C LEU A 418 -1.74 -3.88 -20.79
N VAL A 419 -0.72 -4.17 -21.59
CA VAL A 419 -0.45 -5.52 -22.09
C VAL A 419 -0.13 -6.48 -20.94
N ARG A 420 0.77 -6.10 -20.02
CA ARG A 420 1.07 -6.88 -18.81
C ARG A 420 -0.20 -7.15 -18.00
N ILE A 421 -1.01 -6.14 -17.74
CA ILE A 421 -2.28 -6.27 -17.01
C ILE A 421 -3.20 -7.26 -17.71
N SER A 422 -3.30 -7.21 -19.03
CA SER A 422 -4.18 -8.09 -19.81
C SER A 422 -3.80 -9.58 -19.73
N ARG A 423 -2.56 -9.87 -19.34
CA ARG A 423 -1.99 -11.23 -19.21
C ARG A 423 -1.90 -11.68 -17.75
N ASP A 424 -1.31 -10.84 -16.90
CA ASP A 424 -0.75 -11.25 -15.61
C ASP A 424 -1.51 -10.68 -14.41
N CYS A 425 -2.41 -9.71 -14.59
CA CYS A 425 -3.18 -9.14 -13.47
C CYS A 425 -3.94 -10.26 -12.76
N SER A 426 -3.88 -10.34 -11.43
CA SER A 426 -4.50 -11.44 -10.67
C SER A 426 -6.04 -11.43 -10.72
N ARG A 427 -6.65 -10.28 -11.03
CA ARG A 427 -8.10 -10.08 -11.07
C ARG A 427 -8.64 -10.19 -12.49
N GLU A 428 -9.48 -11.19 -12.72
CA GLU A 428 -10.06 -11.49 -14.04
C GLU A 428 -10.87 -10.32 -14.62
N ASP A 429 -11.65 -9.61 -13.80
CA ASP A 429 -12.42 -8.44 -14.26
C ASP A 429 -11.53 -7.33 -14.81
N ILE A 430 -10.35 -7.11 -14.20
CA ILE A 430 -9.38 -6.13 -14.67
C ILE A 430 -8.64 -6.64 -15.92
N ARG A 431 -8.24 -7.91 -15.96
CA ARG A 431 -7.64 -8.54 -17.16
C ARG A 431 -8.54 -8.38 -18.39
N ILE A 432 -9.82 -8.73 -18.25
CA ILE A 432 -10.80 -8.63 -19.34
C ILE A 432 -10.94 -7.18 -19.79
N LEU A 433 -11.01 -6.23 -18.85
CA LEU A 433 -11.13 -4.81 -19.18
C LEU A 433 -9.89 -4.30 -19.93
N ALA A 434 -8.69 -4.70 -19.54
CA ALA A 434 -7.45 -4.39 -20.25
C ALA A 434 -7.45 -4.97 -21.67
N ARG A 435 -7.81 -6.25 -21.86
CA ARG A 435 -7.93 -6.85 -23.20
C ARG A 435 -8.92 -6.10 -24.08
N ARG A 436 -10.10 -5.80 -23.54
CA ARG A 436 -11.15 -5.07 -24.26
C ARG A 436 -10.69 -3.68 -24.70
N THR A 437 -9.99 -2.96 -23.83
CA THR A 437 -9.48 -1.60 -24.15
C THR A 437 -8.40 -1.63 -25.23
N LEU A 438 -7.45 -2.57 -25.15
CA LEU A 438 -6.43 -2.77 -26.19
C LEU A 438 -7.02 -3.11 -27.56
N ILE A 439 -8.13 -3.88 -27.59
CA ILE A 439 -8.82 -4.24 -28.83
C ILE A 439 -9.70 -3.10 -29.36
N SER A 440 -10.35 -2.33 -28.49
CA SER A 440 -11.31 -1.31 -28.92
C SER A 440 -10.68 0.00 -29.40
N SER A 441 -9.45 0.32 -28.97
CA SER A 441 -8.74 1.54 -29.38
C SER A 441 -7.92 1.32 -30.66
N PRO A 442 -8.22 2.01 -31.78
CA PRO A 442 -7.41 1.93 -33.00
C PRO A 442 -5.96 2.39 -32.79
N ALA A 443 -5.74 3.42 -31.97
CA ALA A 443 -4.39 3.90 -31.66
C ALA A 443 -3.56 2.85 -30.92
N PHE A 444 -4.15 2.15 -29.94
CA PHE A 444 -3.45 1.08 -29.21
C PHE A 444 -3.15 -0.12 -30.12
N GLN A 445 -4.09 -0.51 -30.98
CA GLN A 445 -3.83 -1.58 -31.96
C GLN A 445 -2.69 -1.24 -32.91
N ALA A 446 -2.65 0.01 -33.42
CA ALA A 446 -1.58 0.45 -34.32
C ALA A 446 -0.22 0.40 -33.61
N GLU A 447 -0.16 0.85 -32.36
CA GLU A 447 1.07 0.86 -31.57
C GLU A 447 1.54 -0.55 -31.21
N ILE A 448 0.64 -1.46 -30.83
CA ILE A 448 0.98 -2.85 -30.54
C ILE A 448 1.56 -3.55 -31.78
N LYS A 449 0.94 -3.34 -32.95
CA LYS A 449 1.47 -3.86 -34.23
C LYS A 449 2.86 -3.30 -34.53
N ARG A 450 3.08 -2.00 -34.27
CA ARG A 450 4.38 -1.35 -34.44
C ARG A 450 5.45 -1.96 -33.55
N LEU A 451 5.10 -2.28 -32.30
CA LEU A 451 5.99 -2.86 -31.30
C LEU A 451 6.16 -4.38 -31.43
N LYS A 452 5.36 -5.05 -32.28
CA LYS A 452 5.34 -6.51 -32.46
C LYS A 452 5.11 -7.26 -31.13
N ILE A 453 4.20 -6.74 -30.31
CA ILE A 453 3.86 -7.33 -29.02
C ILE A 453 2.69 -8.29 -29.22
N ASP A 454 2.90 -9.56 -28.86
CA ASP A 454 1.80 -10.51 -28.69
C ASP A 454 1.16 -10.26 -27.31
N TYR A 455 -0.17 -10.16 -27.24
CA TYR A 455 -0.89 -9.92 -25.99
C TYR A 455 -1.99 -10.94 -25.75
#